data_AF-X0T5H2-F1
#
_entry.id   AF-X0T5H2-F1
#
_cell.length_a   1.000
_cell.length_b   1.000
_cell.length_c   1.000
_cell.angle_alpha   90.00
_cell.angle_beta   90.00
_cell.angle_gamma   90.00
#
_symmetry.space_group_name_H-M   'P 1'
#
loop_
_entity.id
_entity.type
_entity.pdbx_description
1 polymer ?
#
loop_
_entity_poly.entity_id
_entity_poly.type
_entity_poly.pdbx_seq_one_letter_code
_entity_poly.pdbx_strand_id
1 'polypeptide(L)'
;GKSFIEVITGDQLKKVETISRPSGVHMRDGIFILSGNSVEQGKKIEVLRLYDVTLLILYYLGVPIPGDFDGKVPPGIFTEEFLEKNEIQYTEFSSDSDAADLGYSKEESDVIAERLKGLGYID
;
A
#
# COMPACT_ATOMS: atom_id res chain seq x y z
N GLY A 1 -17.34 -27.52 0.43
CA GLY A 1 -16.97 -26.48 1.41
C GLY A 1 -17.64 -25.18 1.01
N LYS A 2 -18.07 -24.34 1.95
CA LYS A 2 -18.63 -23.02 1.63
C LYS A 2 -17.53 -22.14 1.01
N SER A 3 -17.83 -21.51 -0.13
CA SER A 3 -16.98 -20.48 -0.77
C SER A 3 -16.77 -19.30 0.18
N PHE A 4 -15.59 -18.68 0.19
CA PHE A 4 -15.32 -17.45 0.94
C PHE A 4 -15.93 -16.20 0.25
N ILE A 5 -16.35 -16.36 -1.01
CA ILE A 5 -17.05 -15.33 -1.80
C ILE A 5 -18.53 -15.69 -1.85
N GLU A 6 -19.37 -14.79 -1.34
CA GLU A 6 -20.81 -14.80 -1.55
C GLU A 6 -21.13 -13.90 -2.76
N VAL A 7 -21.71 -14.49 -3.81
CA VAL A 7 -22.15 -13.74 -4.98
C VAL A 7 -23.58 -13.25 -4.72
N ILE A 8 -23.73 -11.94 -4.49
CA ILE A 8 -25.05 -11.30 -4.35
C ILE A 8 -25.61 -10.93 -5.73
N THR A 9 -26.93 -11.02 -5.88
CA THR A 9 -27.61 -10.70 -7.16
C THR A 9 -28.88 -9.88 -6.93
N GLY A 10 -29.35 -9.19 -7.98
CA GLY A 10 -30.67 -8.55 -8.02
C GLY A 10 -30.96 -7.64 -6.82
N ASP A 11 -31.98 -8.01 -6.04
CA ASP A 11 -32.48 -7.21 -4.92
C ASP A 11 -31.47 -7.10 -3.76
N GLN A 12 -30.56 -8.06 -3.61
CA GLN A 12 -29.48 -7.97 -2.61
C GLN A 12 -28.47 -6.88 -2.96
N LEU A 13 -28.11 -6.74 -4.25
CA LEU A 13 -27.20 -5.70 -4.72
C LEU A 13 -27.81 -4.31 -4.49
N LYS A 14 -29.08 -4.11 -4.88
CA LYS A 14 -29.81 -2.87 -4.65
C LYS A 14 -29.83 -2.49 -3.17
N LYS A 15 -30.03 -3.47 -2.28
CA LYS A 15 -30.04 -3.23 -0.84
C LYS A 15 -28.67 -2.77 -0.32
N VAL A 16 -27.57 -3.34 -0.79
CA VAL A 16 -26.21 -2.95 -0.38
C VAL A 16 -25.84 -1.55 -0.89
N GLU A 17 -26.17 -1.24 -2.15
CA GLU A 17 -25.90 0.09 -2.75
C GLU A 17 -26.71 1.22 -2.09
N THR A 18 -27.88 0.91 -1.54
CA THR A 18 -28.76 1.89 -0.88
C THR A 18 -28.39 2.09 0.60
N ILE A 19 -27.46 1.31 1.16
CA ILE A 19 -26.92 1.58 2.50
C ILE A 19 -26.05 2.82 2.39
N SER A 20 -26.61 3.95 2.80
CA SER A 20 -25.86 5.18 3.04
C SER A 20 -24.80 4.89 4.11
N ARG A 21 -23.54 4.80 3.69
CA ARG A 21 -22.40 4.72 4.59
C ARG A 21 -21.89 6.15 4.79
N PRO A 22 -21.75 6.64 6.03
CA PRO A 22 -21.13 7.93 6.26
C PRO A 22 -19.72 7.94 5.63
N SER A 23 -19.42 8.96 4.82
CA SER A 23 -18.07 9.15 4.29
C SER A 23 -17.11 9.52 5.42
N GLY A 24 -15.83 9.17 5.29
CA GLY A 24 -14.80 9.49 6.28
C GLY A 24 -14.68 8.52 7.47
N VAL A 25 -15.39 7.39 7.47
CA VAL A 25 -15.10 6.31 8.43
C VAL A 25 -13.87 5.52 7.98
N HIS A 26 -12.83 5.49 8.80
CA HIS A 26 -11.66 4.66 8.54
C HIS A 26 -12.03 3.18 8.54
N MET A 27 -11.81 2.48 7.42
CA MET A 27 -11.80 1.01 7.39
C MET A 27 -10.37 0.54 7.62
N ARG A 28 -10.18 -0.26 8.68
CA ARG A 28 -8.86 -0.82 9.03
C ARG A 28 -8.43 -1.92 8.06
N ASP A 29 -9.38 -2.69 7.56
CA ASP A 29 -9.12 -3.88 6.75
C ASP A 29 -9.60 -3.68 5.32
N GLY A 30 -8.83 -4.19 4.36
CA GLY A 30 -9.13 -4.20 2.94
C GLY A 30 -9.21 -5.62 2.36
N ILE A 31 -9.43 -5.71 1.06
CA ILE A 31 -9.40 -6.97 0.30
C ILE A 31 -8.16 -6.97 -0.60
N PHE A 32 -7.38 -8.04 -0.53
CA PHE A 32 -6.25 -8.27 -1.43
C PHE A 32 -6.44 -9.59 -2.18
N ILE A 33 -6.31 -9.56 -3.50
CA ILE A 33 -6.34 -10.72 -4.38
C ILE A 33 -5.22 -10.54 -5.39
N LEU A 34 -4.36 -11.54 -5.50
CA LEU A 34 -3.32 -11.62 -6.52
C LEU A 34 -3.47 -12.91 -7.31
N SER A 35 -3.37 -12.82 -8.63
CA SER A 35 -3.52 -13.97 -9.53
C SER A 35 -2.68 -13.76 -10.79
N GLY A 36 -2.01 -14.81 -11.22
CA GLY A 36 -1.17 -14.83 -12.41
C GLY A 36 -0.35 -16.11 -12.49
N ASN A 37 0.31 -16.34 -13.62
CA ASN A 37 1.12 -17.55 -13.85
C ASN A 37 2.35 -17.61 -12.94
N SER A 38 2.88 -16.46 -12.54
CA SER A 38 4.02 -16.33 -11.62
C SER A 38 3.61 -16.31 -10.15
N VAL A 39 2.33 -16.47 -9.83
CA VAL A 39 1.78 -16.35 -8.47
C VAL A 39 1.39 -17.73 -7.95
N GLU A 40 1.80 -18.04 -6.73
CA GLU A 40 1.44 -19.28 -6.04
C GLU A 40 -0.08 -19.36 -5.79
N GLN A 41 -0.68 -20.44 -6.29
CA GLN A 41 -2.14 -20.63 -6.25
C GLN A 41 -2.59 -21.22 -4.91
N GLY A 42 -3.80 -20.82 -4.47
CA GLY A 42 -4.41 -21.35 -3.24
C GLY A 42 -3.72 -20.94 -1.93
N LYS A 43 -2.78 -20.00 -1.99
CA LYS A 43 -2.11 -19.45 -0.81
C LYS A 43 -2.98 -18.39 -0.14
N LYS A 44 -3.09 -18.49 1.18
CA LYS A 44 -3.65 -17.43 2.03
C LYS A 44 -2.49 -16.70 2.70
N ILE A 45 -2.47 -15.38 2.55
CA ILE A 45 -1.52 -14.51 3.25
C ILE A 45 -2.20 -14.05 4.53
N GLU A 46 -1.57 -14.29 5.68
CA GLU A 46 -2.17 -13.96 6.99
C GLU A 46 -2.06 -12.48 7.35
N VAL A 47 -0.94 -11.85 7.00
CA VAL A 47 -0.68 -10.44 7.30
C VAL A 47 -0.11 -9.78 6.06
N LEU A 48 -0.82 -8.77 5.54
CA LEU A 48 -0.38 -7.91 4.46
C LEU A 48 -0.73 -6.47 4.81
N ARG A 49 0.27 -5.60 4.80
CA ARG A 49 0.07 -4.17 5.02
C ARG A 49 -0.15 -3.48 3.68
N LEU A 50 -0.82 -2.34 3.68
CA LEU A 50 -1.11 -1.60 2.45
C LEU A 50 0.18 -1.27 1.65
N TYR A 51 1.24 -0.89 2.35
CA TYR A 51 2.53 -0.57 1.72
C TYR A 51 3.32 -1.79 1.22
N ASP A 52 3.04 -3.01 1.72
CA ASP A 52 3.61 -4.24 1.14
C ASP A 52 3.11 -4.45 -0.29
N VAL A 53 1.89 -3.99 -0.60
CA VAL A 53 1.31 -4.05 -1.96
C VAL A 53 2.14 -3.24 -2.95
N THR A 54 2.64 -2.07 -2.54
CA THR A 54 3.52 -1.25 -3.39
C THR A 54 4.79 -2.03 -3.74
N LEU A 55 5.44 -2.67 -2.76
CA LEU A 55 6.62 -3.48 -3.02
C LEU A 55 6.35 -4.66 -3.94
N LEU A 56 5.20 -5.31 -3.78
CA LEU A 56 4.81 -6.41 -4.64
C LEU A 56 4.67 -5.98 -6.09
N ILE A 57 4.09 -4.80 -6.33
CA ILE A 57 3.94 -4.24 -7.68
C ILE A 57 5.31 -3.88 -8.25
N LEU A 58 6.16 -3.19 -7.48
CA LEU A 58 7.50 -2.80 -7.95
C LEU A 58 8.34 -4.02 -8.30
N TYR A 59 8.39 -5.01 -7.40
CA TYR A 59 9.12 -6.25 -7.64
C TYR A 59 8.59 -7.00 -8.86
N TYR A 60 7.27 -7.14 -8.98
CA TYR A 60 6.66 -7.82 -10.14
C TYR A 60 6.98 -7.14 -11.47
N LEU A 61 7.10 -5.81 -11.47
CA LEU A 61 7.44 -5.02 -12.65
C LEU A 61 8.96 -4.94 -12.92
N GLY A 62 9.79 -5.55 -12.08
CA GLY A 62 11.26 -5.43 -12.17
C GLY A 62 11.76 -4.01 -11.89
N VAL A 63 10.99 -3.21 -11.16
CA VAL A 63 11.38 -1.86 -10.75
C VAL A 63 12.13 -1.94 -9.43
N PRO A 64 13.35 -1.38 -9.34
CA PRO A 64 14.10 -1.32 -8.09
C PRO A 64 13.31 -0.67 -6.94
N ILE A 65 13.39 -1.26 -5.75
CA ILE A 65 12.70 -0.83 -4.54
C ILE A 65 13.55 0.20 -3.79
N PRO A 66 13.00 1.34 -3.34
CA PRO A 66 13.74 2.28 -2.49
C PRO A 66 14.25 1.61 -1.21
N GLY A 67 15.52 1.82 -0.88
CA GLY A 67 16.15 1.18 0.30
C GLY A 67 15.58 1.62 1.65
N ASP A 68 14.86 2.74 1.71
CA ASP A 68 14.18 3.29 2.88
C ASP A 68 12.71 2.85 3.01
N PHE A 69 12.24 1.97 2.13
CA PHE A 69 10.85 1.53 2.13
C PHE A 69 10.61 0.44 3.19
N ASP A 70 9.74 0.72 4.18
CA ASP A 70 9.45 -0.16 5.35
C ASP A 70 8.71 -1.48 5.03
N GLY A 71 8.23 -1.62 3.80
CA GLY A 71 7.50 -2.78 3.34
C GLY A 71 8.38 -4.00 3.12
N LYS A 72 7.74 -5.16 2.90
CA LYS A 72 8.43 -6.36 2.40
C LYS A 72 7.57 -7.10 1.38
N VAL A 73 8.23 -7.85 0.50
CA VAL A 73 7.56 -8.87 -0.32
C VAL A 73 7.28 -10.09 0.59
N PRO A 74 6.01 -10.42 0.91
CA PRO A 74 5.72 -11.58 1.74
C PRO A 74 6.19 -12.89 1.06
N PRO A 75 6.72 -13.84 1.83
CA PRO A 75 7.21 -15.09 1.27
C PRO A 75 6.06 -15.94 0.70
N GLY A 76 6.37 -16.71 -0.35
CA GLY A 76 5.43 -17.65 -0.95
C GLY A 76 4.30 -17.01 -1.74
N ILE A 77 4.46 -15.75 -2.17
CA ILE A 77 3.56 -15.10 -3.12
C ILE A 77 3.87 -15.52 -4.55
N PHE A 78 5.14 -15.53 -4.93
CA PHE A 78 5.58 -15.88 -6.28
C PHE A 78 6.11 -17.30 -6.35
N THR A 79 6.01 -17.90 -7.55
CA THR A 79 6.51 -19.25 -7.82
C THR A 79 8.03 -19.31 -7.77
N GLU A 80 8.59 -20.48 -7.48
CA GLU A 80 10.04 -20.70 -7.50
C GLU A 80 10.67 -20.28 -8.83
N GLU A 81 10.03 -20.64 -9.95
CA GLU A 81 10.47 -20.24 -11.30
C GLU A 81 10.54 -18.71 -11.46
N PHE A 82 9.59 -17.97 -10.89
CA PHE A 82 9.61 -16.51 -10.94
C PHE A 82 10.76 -15.95 -10.09
N LEU A 83 10.95 -16.47 -8.88
CA LEU A 83 12.00 -16.03 -7.97
C LEU A 83 13.41 -16.30 -8.52
N GLU A 84 13.61 -17.43 -9.20
CA GLU A 84 14.89 -17.76 -9.85
C GLU A 84 15.25 -16.82 -11.00
N LYS A 85 14.24 -16.29 -11.71
CA LYS A 85 14.44 -15.41 -12.87
C LYS A 85 14.47 -13.93 -12.52
N ASN A 86 13.97 -13.55 -11.34
CA ASN A 86 13.76 -12.17 -10.96
C ASN A 86 14.37 -11.91 -9.58
N GLU A 87 15.57 -11.33 -9.56
CA GLU A 87 16.20 -10.87 -8.33
C GLU A 87 15.56 -9.58 -7.85
N ILE A 88 15.34 -9.47 -6.54
CA ILE A 88 14.88 -8.22 -5.93
C ILE A 88 16.03 -7.21 -5.98
N GLN A 89 15.76 -6.05 -6.58
CA GLN A 89 16.72 -4.95 -6.68
C GLN A 89 16.32 -3.82 -5.72
N TYR A 90 17.30 -3.22 -5.08
CA TYR A 90 17.12 -2.04 -4.24
C TYR A 90 17.90 -0.86 -4.83
N THR A 91 17.32 0.34 -4.75
CA THR A 91 18.06 1.58 -5.03
C THR A 91 18.61 2.14 -3.73
N GLU A 92 19.81 2.74 -3.83
CA GLU A 92 20.25 3.63 -2.77
C GLU A 92 19.29 4.80 -2.68
N PHE A 93 18.78 5.03 -1.47
CA PHE A 93 18.07 6.25 -1.17
C PHE A 93 19.13 7.33 -0.95
N SER A 94 19.33 8.21 -1.93
CA SER A 94 20.01 9.47 -1.66
C SER A 94 18.99 10.41 -1.03
N SER A 95 19.25 10.84 0.19
CA SER A 95 18.58 12.00 0.77
C SER A 95 18.95 13.30 0.05
N ASP A 96 19.57 13.22 -1.13
CA ASP A 96 19.93 14.32 -2.03
C ASP A 96 18.70 14.85 -2.79
N SER A 97 17.50 14.71 -2.23
CA SER A 97 16.72 15.94 -2.16
C SER A 97 17.51 16.82 -1.21
N ASP A 98 18.42 17.65 -1.76
CA ASP A 98 18.67 18.98 -1.20
C ASP A 98 17.38 19.35 -0.52
N ALA A 99 17.35 19.38 0.82
CA ALA A 99 16.15 19.74 1.56
C ALA A 99 15.80 21.05 0.90
N ALA A 100 14.81 21.01 -0.01
CA ALA A 100 14.67 22.08 -0.97
C ALA A 100 14.53 23.25 -0.06
N ASP A 101 15.43 24.22 -0.14
CA ASP A 101 15.19 25.46 0.56
C ASP A 101 13.86 25.88 -0.05
N LEU A 102 12.77 25.63 0.69
CA LEU A 102 11.41 25.73 0.15
C LEU A 102 11.12 27.20 -0.17
N GLY A 103 12.11 28.07 0.02
CA GLY A 103 12.10 29.49 -0.26
C GLY A 103 11.22 30.23 0.73
N TYR A 104 10.82 29.57 1.82
CA TYR A 104 9.88 30.14 2.76
C TYR A 104 10.53 31.30 3.50
N SER A 105 9.81 32.41 3.54
CA SER A 105 10.14 33.47 4.48
C SER A 105 9.99 32.94 5.91
N LYS A 106 10.58 33.66 6.87
CA LYS A 106 10.45 33.32 8.28
C LYS A 106 8.97 33.31 8.70
N GLU A 107 8.20 34.27 8.20
CA GLU A 107 6.77 34.41 8.48
C GLU A 107 5.96 33.23 7.92
N GLU A 108 6.29 32.76 6.72
CA GLU A 108 5.63 31.57 6.14
C GLU A 108 5.96 30.30 6.93
N SER A 109 7.21 30.17 7.38
CA SER A 109 7.64 29.06 8.23
C SER A 109 6.92 29.06 9.58
N ASP A 110 6.75 30.23 10.21
CA ASP A 110 6.02 30.38 11.47
C ASP A 110 4.53 29.99 11.32
N VAL A 111 3.89 30.38 10.21
CA VAL A 111 2.50 29.99 9.92
C VAL A 111 2.37 28.48 9.70
N ILE A 112 3.33 27.85 9.02
CA ILE A 112 3.36 26.40 8.84
C ILE A 112 3.53 25.69 10.19
N ALA A 113 4.45 26.17 11.03
CA ALA A 113 4.69 25.62 12.37
C ALA A 113 3.43 25.70 13.25
N GLU A 114 2.75 26.84 13.29
CA GLU A 114 1.48 27.00 14.03
C GLU A 114 0.40 26.03 13.54
N ARG A 115 0.28 25.82 12.23
CA ARG A 115 -0.67 24.83 11.68
C ARG A 115 -0.31 23.40 12.07
N LEU A 116 0.97 23.03 11.98
CA LEU A 116 1.45 21.69 12.35
C LEU A 116 1.25 21.42 13.85
N LYS A 117 1.45 22.44 14.69
CA LYS A 117 1.16 22.38 16.12
C LYS A 117 -0.35 22.20 16.38
N GLY A 118 -1.20 22.94 15.67
CA GLY A 118 -2.66 22.77 15.73
C GLY A 118 -3.14 21.39 15.27
N LEU A 119 -2.36 20.71 14.42
CA LEU A 119 -2.62 19.33 13.96
C LEU A 119 -1.96 18.26 14.85
N GLY A 120 -1.12 18.65 15.82
CA GLY A 120 -0.44 17.72 16.74
C GLY A 120 0.76 16.98 16.15
N TYR A 121 1.37 17.49 15.07
CA TYR A 121 2.59 16.90 14.50
C TYR A 121 3.88 17.34 15.22
N ILE A 122 3.84 18.48 15.93
CA ILE A 122 4.97 19.06 16.68
C ILE A 122 4.49 19.67 17.99
N ASP A 123 5.34 19.66 19.03
CA ASP A 123 5.06 20.17 20.40
C ASP A 123 5.55 21.62 20.62
#